data_AF-A0ABD3M765-F1
#
_entry.id   AF-A0ABD3M765-F1
#
_cell.length_a   1.000
_cell.length_b   1.000
_cell.length_c   1.000
_cell.angle_alpha   90.00
_cell.angle_beta   90.00
_cell.angle_gamma   90.00
#
_symmetry.space_group_name_H-M   'P 1'
#
loop_
_entity.id
_entity.type
_entity.pdbx_description
1 polymer ?
#
loop_
_entity_poly.entity_id
_entity_poly.type
_entity_poly.pdbx_seq_one_letter_code
_entity_poly.pdbx_strand_id
1 'polypeptide(L)'
;MNCTFLLCHFRTHTSCAFSNSPFDNNIVLSTTTTKTITTLNSGAKEATALSQSLGWVMKPDGEYFRRVVPSPPPQEILQVDAIKALLEQCPNILPIACGGGGIPVSRVPSNPLTLIGVEAVIDKDRCGSKLANELDADGFIILTDGGGIWQNYGKPDAREMKMASPEYLLGTKAGKNFPGSMGPKIEAAIDFVTHSNKPGAWAAIGDLKDAAKIFSNEEGTLVKEDVEEGVVWRQSKSDAAGKLKLSKDQHKSG
;
A
#
# COMPACT_ATOMS: atom_id res chain seq x y z
N MET A 1 -0.62 6.89 24.14
CA MET A 1 -0.77 6.53 22.72
C MET A 1 0.58 6.07 22.23
N ASN A 2 0.79 4.76 22.12
CA ASN A 2 2.06 4.22 21.63
C ASN A 2 1.96 4.16 20.10
N CYS A 3 2.27 5.27 19.43
CA CYS A 3 2.35 5.27 17.96
C CYS A 3 3.59 4.47 17.53
N THR A 4 3.39 3.21 17.15
CA THR A 4 4.41 2.41 16.48
C THR A 4 4.54 2.87 15.04
N PHE A 5 5.57 3.66 14.75
CA PHE A 5 5.92 4.02 13.38
C PHE A 5 6.71 2.88 12.74
N LEU A 6 6.43 2.57 11.48
CA LEU A 6 7.25 1.66 10.69
C LEU A 6 7.75 2.41 9.45
N LEU A 7 8.98 2.91 9.50
CA LEU A 7 9.63 3.54 8.36
C LEU A 7 10.50 2.49 7.66
N CYS A 8 10.21 2.19 6.39
CA CYS A 8 10.89 1.15 5.65
C CYS A 8 12.08 1.74 4.87
N HIS A 9 13.33 1.71 5.39
CA HIS A 9 14.58 1.79 4.60
C HIS A 9 15.83 1.24 5.35
N PHE A 10 16.45 0.17 4.80
CA PHE A 10 17.67 -0.60 5.17
C PHE A 10 17.57 -1.86 6.09
N ARG A 11 18.51 -2.80 5.82
CA ARG A 11 18.39 -4.28 5.84
C ARG A 11 18.25 -4.96 7.21
N THR A 12 17.03 -5.35 7.58
CA THR A 12 16.80 -6.68 8.16
C THR A 12 16.08 -7.53 7.11
N HIS A 13 16.49 -8.79 6.92
CA HIS A 13 15.86 -9.68 5.94
C HIS A 13 14.54 -10.23 6.51
N THR A 14 13.50 -9.40 6.56
CA THR A 14 12.15 -9.88 6.88
C THR A 14 11.64 -10.70 5.70
N SER A 15 11.20 -11.92 5.98
CA SER A 15 10.62 -12.84 5.00
C SER A 15 9.10 -12.81 5.13
N CYS A 16 8.41 -12.75 4.00
CA CYS A 16 6.96 -12.78 3.95
C CYS A 16 6.52 -14.05 3.22
N ALA A 17 5.73 -14.86 3.90
CA ALA A 17 5.22 -16.09 3.34
C ALA A 17 3.92 -15.83 2.57
N PHE A 18 3.74 -16.57 1.47
CA PHE A 18 2.51 -16.53 0.69
C PHE A 18 2.15 -17.97 0.26
N SER A 19 1.02 -18.48 0.78
CA SER A 19 0.40 -19.78 0.48
C SER A 19 1.00 -21.07 1.10
N ASN A 20 0.12 -22.07 1.29
CA ASN A 20 0.41 -23.46 1.68
C ASN A 20 0.19 -24.46 0.53
N SER A 21 -0.09 -24.00 -0.70
CA SER A 21 -0.38 -24.85 -1.86
C SER A 21 0.90 -25.27 -2.59
N PRO A 22 0.95 -26.46 -3.21
CA PRO A 22 2.14 -26.96 -3.90
C PRO A 22 2.63 -26.00 -4.97
N PHE A 23 3.84 -25.50 -4.77
CA PHE A 23 4.63 -24.85 -5.80
C PHE A 23 5.24 -25.93 -6.67
N ASP A 24 4.72 -26.09 -7.88
CA ASP A 24 5.46 -26.72 -8.96
C ASP A 24 6.30 -25.62 -9.63
N ASN A 25 7.60 -25.86 -9.81
CA ASN A 25 8.52 -24.89 -10.38
C ASN A 25 8.16 -24.49 -11.83
N ASN A 26 7.19 -25.18 -12.45
CA ASN A 26 6.65 -24.89 -13.77
C ASN A 26 5.23 -24.28 -13.76
N ILE A 27 4.64 -24.03 -12.60
CA ILE A 27 3.35 -23.34 -12.52
C ILE A 27 3.61 -21.84 -12.51
N VAL A 28 3.36 -21.22 -13.66
CA VAL A 28 2.94 -19.82 -13.76
C VAL A 28 1.91 -19.62 -12.64
N LEU A 29 2.26 -18.87 -11.59
CA LEU A 29 1.29 -18.54 -10.56
C LEU A 29 0.06 -18.02 -11.28
N SER A 30 -1.04 -18.76 -11.19
CA SER A 30 -2.31 -18.37 -11.80
C SER A 30 -2.94 -17.19 -11.07
N THR A 31 -2.17 -16.48 -10.25
CA THR A 31 -2.53 -15.18 -9.70
C THR A 31 -2.57 -14.21 -10.87
N THR A 32 -3.77 -13.73 -11.18
CA THR A 32 -4.09 -12.71 -12.18
C THR A 32 -3.23 -11.44 -12.06
N THR A 33 -2.53 -11.25 -10.94
CA THR A 33 -1.64 -10.12 -10.64
C THR A 33 -0.17 -10.45 -10.88
N THR A 34 0.39 -9.89 -11.96
CA THR A 34 1.83 -9.93 -12.25
C THR A 34 2.47 -8.58 -12.00
N LYS A 35 3.69 -8.56 -11.45
CA LYS A 35 4.51 -7.34 -11.31
C LYS A 35 5.68 -7.37 -12.27
N THR A 36 5.93 -6.23 -12.90
CA THR A 36 7.13 -6.00 -13.69
C THR A 36 8.33 -5.87 -12.78
N ILE A 37 9.36 -6.70 -13.01
CA ILE A 37 10.67 -6.53 -12.40
C ILE A 37 11.63 -6.11 -13.50
N THR A 38 12.68 -5.42 -13.06
CA THR A 38 13.87 -5.01 -13.82
C THR A 38 13.77 -3.64 -14.48
N THR A 39 14.92 -2.98 -14.51
CA THR A 39 15.24 -1.82 -15.35
C THR A 39 15.74 -2.24 -16.73
N LEU A 40 15.77 -3.55 -17.00
CA LEU A 40 16.22 -4.12 -18.27
C LEU A 40 15.11 -3.96 -19.30
N ASN A 41 15.37 -3.06 -20.23
CA ASN A 41 14.55 -2.80 -21.38
C ASN A 41 15.05 -3.69 -22.53
N SER A 42 14.51 -4.90 -22.65
CA SER A 42 14.94 -5.86 -23.66
C SER A 42 14.21 -5.63 -24.98
N GLY A 43 14.94 -5.72 -26.10
CA GLY A 43 14.33 -5.80 -27.42
C GLY A 43 13.61 -7.14 -27.64
N ALA A 44 12.69 -7.22 -28.61
CA ALA A 44 11.88 -8.42 -28.84
C ALA A 44 12.69 -9.73 -29.02
N LYS A 45 13.84 -9.65 -29.73
CA LYS A 45 14.73 -10.80 -29.93
C LYS A 45 15.39 -11.26 -28.63
N GLU A 46 15.87 -10.31 -27.83
CA GLU A 46 16.50 -10.59 -26.54
C GLU A 46 15.49 -11.15 -25.54
N ALA A 47 14.28 -10.58 -25.49
CA ALA A 47 13.20 -11.08 -24.65
C ALA A 47 12.83 -12.53 -25.01
N THR A 48 12.78 -12.86 -26.29
CA THR A 48 12.52 -14.24 -26.74
C THR A 48 13.64 -15.19 -26.30
N ALA A 49 14.91 -14.77 -26.43
CA ALA A 49 16.05 -15.58 -25.98
C ALA A 49 16.04 -15.79 -24.45
N LEU A 50 15.70 -14.77 -23.67
CA LEU A 50 15.57 -14.87 -22.21
C LEU A 50 14.41 -15.79 -21.80
N SER A 51 13.25 -15.69 -22.46
CA SER A 51 12.13 -16.60 -22.22
C SER A 51 12.49 -18.06 -22.50
N GLN A 52 13.24 -18.33 -23.57
CA GLN A 52 13.64 -19.69 -23.95
C GLN A 52 14.74 -20.28 -23.06
N SER A 53 15.72 -19.46 -22.67
CA SER A 53 16.88 -19.92 -21.90
C SER A 53 16.61 -20.03 -20.39
N LEU A 54 15.84 -19.08 -19.83
CA LEU A 54 15.62 -18.96 -18.39
C LEU A 54 14.16 -19.23 -17.98
N GLY A 55 13.27 -19.52 -18.94
CA GLY A 55 11.84 -19.73 -18.66
C GLY A 55 11.10 -18.47 -18.21
N TRP A 56 11.67 -17.28 -18.42
CA TRP A 56 11.07 -16.03 -17.95
C TRP A 56 9.81 -15.66 -18.73
N VAL A 57 8.80 -15.19 -18.01
CA VAL A 57 7.62 -14.58 -18.64
C VAL A 57 7.93 -13.11 -18.91
N MET A 58 7.97 -12.74 -20.19
CA MET A 58 8.24 -11.37 -20.65
C MET A 58 6.94 -10.74 -21.17
N LYS A 59 6.62 -9.51 -20.78
CA LYS A 59 5.46 -8.75 -21.30
C LYS A 59 5.91 -7.44 -21.96
N PRO A 60 5.21 -6.98 -23.01
CA PRO A 60 5.50 -5.70 -23.66
C PRO A 60 5.19 -4.54 -22.71
N ASP A 61 6.02 -3.52 -22.77
CA ASP A 61 5.93 -2.30 -21.96
C ASP A 61 6.52 -1.12 -22.75
N GLY A 62 5.65 -0.46 -23.52
CA GLY A 62 6.06 0.48 -24.55
C GLY A 62 6.80 -0.22 -25.69
N GLU A 63 7.99 0.28 -26.03
CA GLU A 63 8.84 -0.29 -27.10
C GLU A 63 9.69 -1.48 -26.63
N TYR A 64 9.69 -1.75 -25.32
CA TYR A 64 10.53 -2.77 -24.70
C TYR A 64 9.70 -3.92 -24.15
N PHE A 65 10.40 -4.99 -23.81
CA PHE A 65 9.84 -6.11 -23.06
C PHE A 65 10.48 -6.15 -21.69
N ARG A 66 9.65 -6.36 -20.67
CA ARG A 66 10.10 -6.47 -19.28
C ARG A 66 9.71 -7.81 -18.70
N ARG A 67 10.58 -8.36 -17.85
CA ARG A 67 10.28 -9.57 -17.08
C ARG A 67 9.14 -9.27 -16.13
N VAL A 68 8.14 -10.14 -16.13
CA VAL A 68 7.09 -10.11 -15.12
C VAL A 68 7.22 -11.35 -14.24
N VAL A 69 6.99 -11.14 -12.96
CA VAL A 69 6.84 -12.26 -12.02
C VAL A 69 5.50 -12.14 -11.33
N PRO A 70 5.10 -13.19 -10.62
CA PRO A 70 3.89 -13.15 -9.83
C PRO A 70 3.96 -12.17 -8.66
N SER A 71 2.81 -11.60 -8.31
CA SER A 71 2.65 -10.72 -7.15
C SER A 71 1.54 -11.23 -6.22
N PRO A 72 1.84 -12.27 -5.42
CA PRO A 72 0.88 -12.89 -4.52
C PRO A 72 0.59 -11.99 -3.30
N PRO A 73 -0.60 -12.11 -2.68
CA PRO A 73 -0.91 -11.41 -1.45
C PRO A 73 -0.11 -11.99 -0.26
N PRO A 74 0.39 -11.14 0.66
CA PRO A 74 1.09 -11.59 1.86
C PRO A 74 0.14 -12.39 2.78
N GLN A 75 0.59 -13.54 3.30
CA GLN A 75 -0.22 -14.35 4.22
C GLN A 75 0.28 -14.28 5.66
N GLU A 76 1.59 -14.19 5.87
CA GLU A 76 2.24 -14.25 7.19
C GLU A 76 3.59 -13.50 7.14
N ILE A 77 3.90 -12.74 8.19
CA ILE A 77 5.26 -12.21 8.42
C ILE A 77 6.00 -13.11 9.41
N LEU A 78 6.99 -13.87 8.90
CA LEU A 78 7.64 -14.93 9.69
C LEU A 78 8.40 -14.42 10.92
N GLN A 79 8.85 -13.17 10.91
CA GLN A 79 9.61 -12.57 12.01
C GLN A 79 8.76 -11.62 12.87
N VAL A 80 7.43 -11.68 12.80
CA VAL A 80 6.55 -10.76 13.56
C VAL A 80 6.80 -10.81 15.07
N ASP A 81 6.97 -12.01 15.66
CA ASP A 81 7.19 -12.15 17.10
C ASP A 81 8.52 -11.52 17.55
N ALA A 82 9.55 -11.59 16.70
CA ALA A 82 10.81 -10.91 16.98
C ALA A 82 10.66 -9.38 16.92
N ILE A 83 9.84 -8.87 15.99
CA ILE A 83 9.53 -7.43 15.90
C ILE A 83 8.76 -6.97 17.14
N LYS A 84 7.75 -7.75 17.58
CA LYS A 84 7.01 -7.49 18.82
C LYS A 84 7.93 -7.43 20.03
N ALA A 85 8.79 -8.44 20.20
CA ALA A 85 9.74 -8.49 21.30
C ALA A 85 10.69 -7.29 21.31
N LEU A 86 11.16 -6.83 20.14
CA LEU A 86 11.99 -5.63 20.03
C LEU A 86 11.23 -4.37 20.46
N LEU A 87 9.99 -4.20 20.01
CA LEU A 87 9.16 -3.04 20.38
C LEU A 87 8.86 -3.01 21.89
N GLU A 88 8.61 -4.17 22.50
CA GLU A 88 8.31 -4.30 23.92
C GLU A 88 9.54 -4.08 24.81
N GLN A 89 10.69 -4.67 24.44
CA GLN A 89 11.89 -4.69 25.27
C GLN A 89 12.79 -3.47 25.06
N CYS A 90 12.67 -2.81 23.91
CA CYS A 90 13.54 -1.70 23.50
C CYS A 90 12.71 -0.51 23.02
N PRO A 91 12.05 0.25 23.92
CA PRO A 91 11.13 1.33 23.56
C PRO A 91 11.77 2.50 22.80
N ASN A 92 13.11 2.59 22.79
CA ASN A 92 13.86 3.61 22.06
C ASN A 92 14.40 3.13 20.71
N ILE A 93 14.02 1.93 20.26
CA ILE A 93 14.41 1.38 18.97
C ILE A 93 13.21 1.47 18.02
N LEU A 94 13.48 1.94 16.80
CA LEU A 94 12.52 1.96 15.70
C LEU A 94 12.86 0.83 14.72
N PRO A 95 12.13 -0.30 14.72
CA PRO A 95 12.39 -1.39 13.80
C PRO A 95 12.10 -1.00 12.36
N ILE A 96 12.97 -1.45 11.46
CA ILE A 96 12.77 -1.36 10.01
C ILE A 96 12.61 -2.78 9.50
N ALA A 97 11.43 -3.09 8.95
CA ALA A 97 11.06 -4.43 8.51
C ALA A 97 10.35 -4.40 7.14
N CYS A 98 10.16 -5.59 6.56
CA CYS A 98 9.42 -5.81 5.31
C CYS A 98 9.95 -4.98 4.11
N GLY A 99 11.27 -4.77 4.05
CA GLY A 99 11.95 -4.10 2.95
C GLY A 99 11.48 -4.63 1.58
N GLY A 100 10.89 -3.76 0.76
CA GLY A 100 10.40 -4.12 -0.58
C GLY A 100 9.22 -5.10 -0.62
N GLY A 101 8.53 -5.33 0.51
CA GLY A 101 7.48 -6.35 0.64
C GLY A 101 7.95 -7.64 1.33
N GLY A 102 9.23 -7.71 1.72
CA GLY A 102 9.84 -8.90 2.33
C GLY A 102 10.30 -9.94 1.31
N ILE A 103 11.18 -10.85 1.75
CA ILE A 103 11.66 -11.95 0.90
C ILE A 103 10.51 -12.95 0.71
N PRO A 104 10.04 -13.19 -0.54
CA PRO A 104 8.96 -14.12 -0.79
C PRO A 104 9.42 -15.56 -0.53
N VAL A 105 8.70 -16.23 0.37
CA VAL A 105 8.91 -17.64 0.67
C VAL A 105 7.59 -18.41 0.64
N SER A 106 7.67 -19.72 0.39
CA SER A 106 6.53 -20.63 0.45
C SER A 106 6.89 -21.83 1.33
N ARG A 107 5.87 -22.39 2.01
CA ARG A 107 6.02 -23.61 2.80
C ARG A 107 5.95 -24.83 1.87
N VAL A 108 6.85 -25.78 2.06
CA VAL A 108 6.82 -27.03 1.30
C VAL A 108 5.61 -27.85 1.77
N PRO A 109 4.68 -28.27 0.90
CA PRO A 109 3.47 -28.97 1.34
C PRO A 109 3.74 -30.28 2.07
N SER A 110 4.77 -31.03 1.65
CA SER A 110 5.18 -32.28 2.30
C SER A 110 5.89 -32.08 3.64
N ASN A 111 6.41 -30.87 3.91
CA ASN A 111 7.01 -30.50 5.18
C ASN A 111 6.82 -29.00 5.44
N PRO A 112 5.71 -28.59 6.07
CA PRO A 112 5.37 -27.17 6.27
C PRO A 112 6.34 -26.38 7.15
N LEU A 113 7.25 -27.05 7.86
CA LEU A 113 8.34 -26.41 8.62
C LEU A 113 9.49 -25.95 7.71
N THR A 114 9.58 -26.50 6.50
CA THR A 114 10.56 -26.11 5.50
C THR A 114 10.03 -24.97 4.64
N LEU A 115 10.83 -23.90 4.55
CA LEU A 115 10.57 -22.75 3.71
C LEU A 115 11.48 -22.78 2.49
N ILE A 116 10.93 -22.45 1.32
CA ILE A 116 11.68 -22.26 0.07
C ILE A 116 11.53 -20.83 -0.43
N GLY A 117 12.62 -20.25 -0.91
CA GLY A 117 12.58 -18.95 -1.59
C GLY A 117 11.91 -19.07 -2.95
N VAL A 118 11.08 -18.09 -3.29
CA VAL A 118 10.32 -18.08 -4.55
C VAL A 118 10.58 -16.79 -5.31
N GLU A 119 10.69 -16.89 -6.63
CA GLU A 119 10.75 -15.74 -7.53
C GLU A 119 9.38 -15.06 -7.66
N ALA A 120 9.07 -14.19 -6.71
CA ALA A 120 7.86 -13.37 -6.70
C ALA A 120 8.18 -11.95 -6.20
N VAL A 121 7.23 -11.03 -6.32
CA VAL A 121 7.31 -9.71 -5.66
C VAL A 121 6.05 -9.50 -4.86
N ILE A 122 6.19 -9.48 -3.54
CA ILE A 122 5.08 -9.14 -2.66
C ILE A 122 4.90 -7.62 -2.68
N ASP A 123 3.66 -7.17 -2.69
CA ASP A 123 3.38 -5.74 -2.65
C ASP A 123 3.76 -5.13 -1.30
N LYS A 124 4.53 -4.04 -1.34
CA LYS A 124 5.04 -3.37 -0.14
C LYS A 124 3.92 -2.77 0.71
N ASP A 125 2.87 -2.25 0.07
CA ASP A 125 1.77 -1.58 0.76
C ASP A 125 0.89 -2.65 1.43
N ARG A 126 0.57 -3.74 0.71
CA ARG A 126 -0.13 -4.92 1.30
C ARG A 126 0.67 -5.59 2.41
N CYS A 127 1.98 -5.73 2.25
CA CYS A 127 2.85 -6.32 3.27
C CYS A 127 2.94 -5.42 4.52
N GLY A 128 3.02 -4.10 4.33
CA GLY A 128 2.93 -3.12 5.41
C GLY A 128 1.61 -3.20 6.17
N SER A 129 0.48 -3.28 5.46
CA SER A 129 -0.85 -3.48 6.04
C SER A 129 -0.94 -4.77 6.85
N LYS A 130 -0.43 -5.88 6.32
CA LYS A 130 -0.36 -7.17 7.02
C LYS A 130 0.46 -7.07 8.31
N LEU A 131 1.65 -6.48 8.24
CA LEU A 131 2.49 -6.29 9.42
C LEU A 131 1.82 -5.38 10.46
N ALA A 132 1.18 -4.30 10.04
CA ALA A 132 0.45 -3.40 10.94
C ALA A 132 -0.69 -4.11 11.66
N ASN A 133 -1.43 -4.97 10.97
CA ASN A 133 -2.46 -5.82 11.58
C ASN A 133 -1.86 -6.85 12.56
N GLU A 134 -0.78 -7.54 12.18
CA GLU A 134 -0.15 -8.52 13.07
C GLU A 134 0.47 -7.89 14.33
N LEU A 135 0.89 -6.62 14.25
CA LEU A 135 1.38 -5.83 15.38
C LEU A 135 0.27 -5.16 16.20
N ASP A 136 -1.01 -5.33 15.82
CA ASP A 136 -2.15 -4.61 16.39
C ASP A 136 -1.87 -3.09 16.45
N ALA A 137 -1.40 -2.50 15.35
CA ALA A 137 -1.07 -1.09 15.29
C ALA A 137 -2.32 -0.21 15.43
N ASP A 138 -2.18 0.95 16.11
CA ASP A 138 -3.27 1.93 16.22
C ASP A 138 -3.51 2.65 14.88
N GLY A 139 -2.50 2.71 14.01
CA GLY A 139 -2.65 3.28 12.67
C GLY A 139 -1.57 2.85 11.67
N PHE A 140 -1.86 3.05 10.40
CA PHE A 140 -1.01 2.63 9.28
C PHE A 140 -0.88 3.73 8.22
N ILE A 141 0.34 4.14 7.87
CA ILE A 141 0.57 5.25 6.93
C ILE A 141 1.32 4.78 5.69
N ILE A 142 0.80 5.14 4.53
CA ILE A 142 1.44 4.97 3.22
C ILE A 142 1.88 6.34 2.71
N LEU A 143 3.19 6.53 2.60
CA LEU A 143 3.79 7.74 2.05
C LEU A 143 4.12 7.52 0.57
N THR A 144 3.67 8.43 -0.31
CA THR A 144 3.78 8.28 -1.77
C THR A 144 3.97 9.62 -2.47
N ASP A 145 4.58 9.59 -3.65
CA ASP A 145 4.66 10.76 -4.53
C ASP A 145 3.33 10.87 -5.30
N GLY A 146 2.42 11.74 -4.86
CA GLY A 146 1.08 11.85 -5.44
C GLY A 146 0.00 12.44 -4.54
N GLY A 147 0.31 12.72 -3.26
CA GLY A 147 -0.66 13.23 -2.30
C GLY A 147 -1.63 12.16 -1.82
N GLY A 148 -2.85 12.57 -1.44
CA GLY A 148 -3.90 11.68 -0.97
C GLY A 148 -4.65 10.94 -2.07
N ILE A 149 -5.85 10.47 -1.72
CA ILE A 149 -6.81 9.84 -2.63
C ILE A 149 -7.62 10.93 -3.33
N TRP A 150 -7.69 10.85 -4.65
CA TRP A 150 -8.41 11.82 -5.48
C TRP A 150 -9.55 11.16 -6.24
N GLN A 151 -10.69 11.83 -6.29
CA GLN A 151 -11.70 11.59 -7.30
C GLN A 151 -11.35 12.39 -8.55
N ASN A 152 -11.55 11.79 -9.74
CA ASN A 152 -11.27 12.42 -11.04
C ASN A 152 -9.83 12.96 -11.16
N TYR A 153 -8.85 12.20 -10.65
CA TYR A 153 -7.44 12.57 -10.71
C TYR A 153 -7.01 12.98 -12.13
N GLY A 154 -6.32 14.12 -12.23
CA GLY A 154 -5.85 14.67 -13.51
C GLY A 154 -6.91 15.40 -14.34
N LYS A 155 -8.15 15.54 -13.86
CA LYS A 155 -9.22 16.30 -14.53
C LYS A 155 -9.48 17.66 -13.86
N PRO A 156 -10.14 18.62 -14.54
CA PRO A 156 -10.45 19.92 -13.96
C PRO A 156 -11.37 19.86 -12.72
N ASP A 157 -12.15 18.79 -12.61
CA ASP A 157 -13.06 18.52 -11.49
C ASP A 157 -12.44 17.60 -10.42
N ALA A 158 -11.10 17.46 -10.42
CA ALA A 158 -10.39 16.67 -9.43
C ALA A 158 -10.66 17.16 -8.00
N ARG A 159 -10.97 16.23 -7.09
CA ARG A 159 -11.22 16.54 -5.67
C ARG A 159 -10.48 15.55 -4.78
N GLU A 160 -9.72 16.08 -3.84
CA GLU A 160 -9.02 15.27 -2.84
C GLU A 160 -9.96 14.90 -1.70
N MET A 161 -9.94 13.62 -1.31
CA MET A 161 -10.63 13.14 -0.13
C MET A 161 -9.79 13.51 1.10
N LYS A 162 -10.38 14.25 2.05
CA LYS A 162 -9.75 14.48 3.35
C LYS A 162 -9.89 13.23 4.22
N MET A 163 -11.10 12.65 4.25
CA MET A 163 -11.39 11.40 4.96
C MET A 163 -12.28 10.52 4.10
N ALA A 164 -12.13 9.20 4.21
CA ALA A 164 -12.98 8.24 3.52
C ALA A 164 -13.17 6.97 4.35
N SER A 165 -14.34 6.35 4.23
CA SER A 165 -14.61 5.04 4.82
C SER A 165 -14.16 3.91 3.88
N PRO A 166 -13.77 2.73 4.42
CA PRO A 166 -13.53 1.56 3.60
C PRO A 166 -14.71 1.20 2.69
N GLU A 167 -15.93 1.28 3.22
CA GLU A 167 -17.17 1.02 2.46
C GLU A 167 -17.30 1.96 1.25
N TYR A 168 -17.04 3.26 1.44
CA TYR A 168 -17.10 4.22 0.35
C TYR A 168 -16.05 3.91 -0.73
N LEU A 169 -14.82 3.60 -0.32
CA LEU A 169 -13.70 3.32 -1.24
C LEU A 169 -13.86 2.02 -2.03
N LEU A 170 -14.51 1.00 -1.43
CA LEU A 170 -14.91 -0.23 -2.12
C LEU A 170 -16.16 -0.04 -3.00
N GLY A 171 -17.00 0.94 -2.65
CA GLY A 171 -18.25 1.22 -3.32
C GLY A 171 -18.05 1.81 -4.73
N THR A 172 -19.07 1.63 -5.57
CA THR A 172 -19.09 2.20 -6.94
C THR A 172 -19.06 3.72 -6.97
N LYS A 173 -19.36 4.38 -5.84
CA LYS A 173 -19.38 5.84 -5.67
C LYS A 173 -17.99 6.48 -5.68
N ALA A 174 -16.95 5.77 -5.24
CA ALA A 174 -15.57 6.26 -5.31
C ALA A 174 -15.04 6.34 -6.75
N GLY A 175 -15.68 5.64 -7.68
CA GLY A 175 -15.26 5.48 -9.08
C GLY A 175 -14.80 4.07 -9.37
N LYS A 176 -14.92 3.61 -10.63
CA LYS A 176 -14.48 2.27 -11.03
C LYS A 176 -12.95 2.21 -11.04
N ASN A 177 -12.38 1.51 -10.06
CA ASN A 177 -10.97 1.16 -9.90
C ASN A 177 -10.00 2.34 -9.96
N PHE A 178 -9.32 2.62 -8.85
CA PHE A 178 -8.21 3.58 -8.82
C PHE A 178 -7.09 3.10 -9.76
N PRO A 179 -6.86 3.79 -10.90
CA PRO A 179 -5.92 3.30 -11.90
C PRO A 179 -4.47 3.44 -11.42
N GLY A 180 -3.61 2.54 -11.87
CA GLY A 180 -2.16 2.63 -11.66
C GLY A 180 -1.72 2.26 -10.24
N SER A 181 -0.72 2.98 -9.73
CA SER A 181 -0.03 2.67 -8.46
C SER A 181 -0.85 2.95 -7.19
N MET A 182 -1.98 3.65 -7.31
CA MET A 182 -2.81 4.04 -6.16
C MET A 182 -3.77 2.93 -5.70
N GLY A 183 -4.24 2.08 -6.63
CA GLY A 183 -5.14 0.96 -6.30
C GLY A 183 -4.61 0.07 -5.17
N PRO A 184 -3.39 -0.49 -5.27
CA PRO A 184 -2.81 -1.31 -4.21
C PRO A 184 -2.67 -0.60 -2.86
N LYS A 185 -2.48 0.73 -2.86
CA LYS A 185 -2.37 1.54 -1.62
C LYS A 185 -3.70 1.66 -0.91
N ILE A 186 -4.75 1.92 -1.69
CA ILE A 186 -6.11 2.05 -1.17
C ILE A 186 -6.61 0.70 -0.66
N GLU A 187 -6.37 -0.38 -1.42
CA GLU A 187 -6.65 -1.74 -0.97
C GLU A 187 -5.91 -2.06 0.34
N ALA A 188 -4.62 -1.74 0.45
CA ALA A 188 -3.87 -1.97 1.68
C ALA A 188 -4.40 -1.16 2.88
N ALA A 189 -4.82 0.09 2.67
CA ALA A 189 -5.42 0.94 3.70
C ALA A 189 -6.79 0.40 4.15
N ILE A 190 -7.63 -0.04 3.21
CA ILE A 190 -8.91 -0.71 3.47
C ILE A 190 -8.66 -2.00 4.27
N ASP A 191 -7.74 -2.85 3.81
CA ASP A 191 -7.42 -4.13 4.43
C ASP A 191 -6.94 -3.96 5.87
N PHE A 192 -6.15 -2.90 6.15
CA PHE A 192 -5.71 -2.59 7.51
C PHE A 192 -6.91 -2.23 8.40
N VAL A 193 -7.69 -1.23 7.99
CA VAL A 193 -8.81 -0.73 8.82
C VAL A 193 -9.85 -1.83 9.06
N THR A 194 -10.16 -2.63 8.04
CA THR A 194 -11.21 -3.67 8.09
C THR A 194 -10.81 -4.88 8.95
N HIS A 195 -9.52 -5.22 9.01
CA HIS A 195 -9.03 -6.41 9.74
C HIS A 195 -8.31 -6.06 11.04
N SER A 196 -8.28 -4.79 11.44
CA SER A 196 -7.64 -4.38 12.68
C SER A 196 -8.49 -4.81 13.88
N ASN A 197 -7.83 -5.31 14.93
CA ASN A 197 -8.48 -5.60 16.21
C ASN A 197 -8.60 -4.35 17.10
N LYS A 198 -8.07 -3.20 16.66
CA LYS A 198 -8.05 -1.95 17.44
C LYS A 198 -9.29 -1.11 17.18
N PRO A 199 -10.09 -0.79 18.21
CA PRO A 199 -11.15 0.20 18.08
C PRO A 199 -10.58 1.55 17.65
N GLY A 200 -11.14 2.13 16.58
CA GLY A 200 -10.65 3.41 16.05
C GLY A 200 -9.35 3.32 15.26
N ALA A 201 -8.98 2.13 14.77
CA ALA A 201 -7.88 1.97 13.83
C ALA A 201 -8.08 2.86 12.59
N TRP A 202 -6.99 3.47 12.12
CA TRP A 202 -7.02 4.37 10.98
C TRP A 202 -5.82 4.14 10.07
N ALA A 203 -6.03 4.27 8.76
CA ALA A 203 -4.95 4.33 7.79
C ALA A 203 -4.84 5.73 7.19
N ALA A 204 -3.67 6.11 6.68
CA ALA A 204 -3.51 7.36 5.95
C ALA A 204 -2.66 7.18 4.69
N ILE A 205 -3.02 7.89 3.63
CA ILE A 205 -2.27 7.95 2.37
C ILE A 205 -1.95 9.41 2.09
N GLY A 206 -0.68 9.73 1.84
CA GLY A 206 -0.29 11.10 1.53
C GLY A 206 1.15 11.26 1.05
N ASP A 207 1.54 12.50 0.81
CA ASP A 207 2.88 12.85 0.34
C ASP A 207 3.92 12.71 1.45
N LEU A 208 5.09 12.13 1.12
CA LEU A 208 6.22 12.01 2.03
C LEU A 208 6.61 13.38 2.63
N LYS A 209 6.56 14.46 1.84
CA LYS A 209 6.92 15.81 2.30
C LYS A 209 5.95 16.37 3.35
N ASP A 210 4.73 15.84 3.39
CA ASP A 210 3.66 16.28 4.27
C ASP A 210 3.42 15.29 5.41
N ALA A 211 4.33 14.33 5.65
CA ALA A 211 4.19 13.28 6.66
C ALA A 211 3.75 13.80 8.04
N ALA A 212 4.34 14.90 8.52
CA ALA A 212 3.95 15.50 9.80
C ALA A 212 2.51 16.06 9.80
N LYS A 213 2.05 16.60 8.66
CA LYS A 213 0.71 17.16 8.49
C LYS A 213 -0.35 16.08 8.27
N ILE A 214 0.04 14.89 7.81
CA ILE A 214 -0.86 13.74 7.73
C ILE A 214 -1.33 13.36 9.15
N PHE A 215 -0.43 13.41 10.14
CA PHE A 215 -0.79 13.14 11.55
C PHE A 215 -1.81 14.11 12.12
N SER A 216 -1.73 15.39 11.74
CA SER A 216 -2.71 16.40 12.16
C SER A 216 -3.96 16.44 11.28
N ASN A 217 -4.11 15.51 10.32
CA ASN A 217 -5.20 15.49 9.34
C ASN A 217 -5.30 16.81 8.54
N GLU A 218 -4.16 17.45 8.34
CA GLU A 218 -4.00 18.69 7.57
C GLU A 218 -3.64 18.43 6.13
N GLU A 219 -3.06 17.28 5.78
CA GLU A 219 -2.71 16.85 4.41
C GLU A 219 -2.97 15.34 4.22
N GLY A 220 -3.09 14.90 2.96
CA GLY A 220 -3.40 13.51 2.61
C GLY A 220 -4.85 13.12 2.91
N THR A 221 -5.09 11.80 2.87
CA THR A 221 -6.41 11.18 3.11
C THR A 221 -6.35 10.22 4.28
N LEU A 222 -7.25 10.42 5.25
CA LEU A 222 -7.45 9.51 6.37
C LEU A 222 -8.55 8.48 6.03
N VAL A 223 -8.26 7.20 6.21
CA VAL A 223 -9.19 6.09 6.04
C VAL A 223 -9.56 5.53 7.41
N LYS A 224 -10.84 5.53 7.75
CA LYS A 224 -11.38 5.03 9.03
C LYS A 224 -12.85 4.65 8.89
N GLU A 225 -13.39 3.82 9.78
CA GLU A 225 -14.79 3.37 9.67
C GLU A 225 -15.82 4.50 9.93
N ASP A 226 -15.52 5.39 10.88
CA ASP A 226 -16.44 6.42 11.38
C ASP A 226 -16.36 7.72 10.55
N VAL A 227 -16.69 7.63 9.26
CA VAL A 227 -16.79 8.79 8.35
C VAL A 227 -18.24 9.04 7.96
N GLU A 228 -18.76 10.20 8.35
CA GLU A 228 -20.10 10.67 8.00
C GLU A 228 -20.28 10.74 6.46
N GLU A 229 -21.40 10.22 5.96
CA GLU A 229 -21.69 10.04 4.52
C GLU A 229 -20.66 9.20 3.72
N GLY A 230 -19.71 8.58 4.42
CA GLY A 230 -18.66 7.74 3.87
C GLY A 230 -17.46 8.48 3.27
N VAL A 231 -17.54 9.80 3.04
CA VAL A 231 -16.44 10.62 2.52
C VAL A 231 -16.53 12.07 2.97
N VAL A 232 -15.40 12.67 3.33
CA VAL A 232 -15.26 14.10 3.58
C VAL A 232 -14.25 14.68 2.59
N TRP A 233 -14.67 15.66 1.82
CA TRP A 233 -13.83 16.30 0.80
C TRP A 233 -12.95 17.40 1.38
N ARG A 234 -11.75 17.52 0.85
CA ARG A 234 -10.86 18.65 1.13
C ARG A 234 -11.36 19.88 0.40
N GLN A 235 -11.48 21.00 1.12
CA GLN A 235 -11.89 22.26 0.50
C GLN A 235 -10.81 22.74 -0.46
N SER A 236 -11.19 23.14 -1.68
CA SER A 236 -10.21 23.70 -2.61
C SER A 236 -9.72 25.05 -2.10
N LYS A 237 -8.47 25.42 -2.41
CA LYS A 237 -7.94 26.76 -2.08
C LYS A 237 -8.79 27.89 -2.68
N SER A 238 -9.53 27.64 -3.77
CA SER A 238 -10.51 28.58 -4.34
C SER A 238 -11.76 28.78 -3.49
N ASP A 239 -12.26 27.73 -2.83
CA ASP A 239 -13.46 27.80 -1.98
C ASP A 239 -13.19 28.57 -0.68
N ALA A 240 -11.97 28.43 -0.14
CA ALA A 240 -11.50 29.17 1.03
C ALA A 240 -11.42 30.69 0.75
N ALA A 241 -10.98 31.09 -0.44
CA ALA A 241 -10.94 32.50 -0.85
C ALA A 241 -12.35 33.10 -1.05
N GLY A 242 -13.33 32.30 -1.49
CA GLY A 242 -14.73 32.71 -1.60
C GLY A 242 -15.37 32.98 -0.24
N LYS A 243 -15.17 32.07 0.74
CA LYS A 243 -15.68 32.27 2.11
C LYS A 243 -15.03 33.45 2.83
N LEU A 244 -13.73 33.71 2.61
CA LEU A 244 -13.06 34.87 3.20
C LEU A 244 -13.62 36.20 2.67
N LYS A 245 -14.01 36.26 1.38
CA LYS A 245 -14.69 37.44 0.80
C LYS A 245 -16.12 37.60 1.34
N LEU A 246 -16.90 36.53 1.40
CA LEU A 246 -18.26 36.56 1.97
C LEU A 246 -18.29 36.98 3.45
N SER A 247 -17.27 36.66 4.25
CA SER A 247 -17.18 37.12 5.65
C SER A 247 -16.79 38.58 5.81
N LYS A 248 -16.06 39.17 4.85
CA LYS A 248 -15.66 40.59 4.88
C LYS A 248 -16.76 41.54 4.41
N ASP A 249 -17.69 41.06 3.58
CA ASP A 249 -18.80 41.86 3.09
C ASP A 249 -19.99 41.92 4.08
N GLN A 250 -20.00 41.09 5.13
CA GLN A 250 -21.05 41.11 6.17
C GLN A 250 -20.81 42.09 7.33
N HIS A 251 -19.70 42.84 7.33
CA HIS A 251 -19.39 43.82 8.38
C HIS A 251 -19.30 45.28 7.89
N LYS A 252 -20.07 45.64 6.86
CA LYS A 252 -20.32 47.03 6.46
C LYS A 252 -21.81 47.31 6.29
N SER A 253 -22.52 47.36 7.41
CA SER A 253 -23.80 48.08 7.52
C SER A 253 -24.01 48.45 8.99
N GLY A 254 -23.95 49.76 9.26
CA GLY A 254 -24.09 50.37 10.59
C GLY A 254 -23.24 51.62 10.68
#